data_AF-A0A3N5I4S0-F1
#
_entry.id   AF-A0A3N5I4S0-F1
#
_cell.length_a   1.000
_cell.length_b   1.000
_cell.length_c   1.000
_cell.angle_alpha   90.00
_cell.angle_beta   90.00
_cell.angle_gamma   90.00
#
_symmetry.space_group_name_H-M   'P 1'
#
loop_
_entity.id
_entity.type
_entity.pdbx_description
1 polymer ?
#
loop_
_entity_poly.entity_id
_entity_poly.type
_entity_poly.pdbx_seq_one_letter_code
_entity_poly.pdbx_strand_id
1 'polypeptide(L)' 'NRMKCGIGMCGRCSVGQEFVCKDGPVFTLAKLNSLPKEY' A
#
# COMPACT_ATOMS: atom_id res chain seq x y z
N ASN A 1 -9.70 7.70 1.83
CA ASN A 1 -10.30 6.42 1.41
C ASN A 1 -9.61 5.84 0.17
N ARG A 2 -8.39 5.28 0.32
CA ARG A 2 -7.68 4.62 -0.81
C ARG A 2 -8.13 3.15 -1.02
N MET A 3 -8.63 2.48 0.02
CA MET A 3 -9.04 1.07 -0.06
C MET A 3 -10.51 0.90 -0.46
N LYS A 4 -10.78 0.07 -1.48
CA LYS A 4 -12.15 -0.27 -1.93
C LYS A 4 -12.42 -1.78 -1.92
N CYS A 5 -11.57 -2.56 -2.59
CA CYS A 5 -11.81 -3.99 -2.81
C CYS A 5 -11.20 -4.92 -1.74
N GLY A 6 -10.19 -4.48 -0.98
CA GLY A 6 -9.57 -5.30 0.08
C GLY A 6 -8.76 -6.53 -0.36
N ILE A 7 -8.77 -6.91 -1.65
CA ILE A 7 -8.09 -8.11 -2.17
C ILE A 7 -7.07 -7.81 -3.30
N GLY A 8 -6.85 -6.53 -3.62
CA GLY A 8 -5.93 -6.13 -4.69
C GLY A 8 -6.48 -6.19 -6.12
N MET A 9 -7.76 -6.51 -6.31
CA MET A 9 -8.39 -6.53 -7.64
C MET A 9 -8.54 -5.12 -8.25
N CYS A 10 -8.74 -4.11 -7.42
CA CYS A 10 -9.03 -2.73 -7.83
C CYS A 10 -7.80 -1.83 -7.92
N GLY A 11 -6.63 -2.27 -7.47
CA GLY A 11 -5.38 -1.52 -7.50
C GLY A 11 -5.29 -0.26 -6.62
N ARG A 12 -6.40 0.25 -6.07
CA ARG A 12 -6.43 1.55 -5.36
C ARG A 12 -5.68 1.59 -4.02
N CYS A 13 -5.40 0.42 -3.45
CA CYS A 13 -4.61 0.24 -2.23
C CYS A 13 -3.09 0.17 -2.50
N SER A 14 -2.61 0.54 -3.70
CA SER A 14 -1.18 0.52 -4.02
C SER A 14 -0.41 1.60 -3.25
N VAL A 15 0.70 1.21 -2.64
CA VAL A 15 1.71 2.10 -2.07
C VAL A 15 3.02 1.74 -2.76
N GLY A 16 3.45 2.60 -3.69
CA GLY A 16 4.53 2.26 -4.62
C GLY A 16 4.15 1.04 -5.48
N GLN A 17 4.97 -0.01 -5.41
CA GLN A 17 4.73 -1.28 -6.12
C GLN A 17 3.97 -2.33 -5.28
N GLU A 18 3.71 -2.05 -4.01
CA GLU A 18 3.08 -2.99 -3.08
C GLU A 18 1.62 -2.64 -2.82
N PHE A 19 0.83 -3.61 -2.37
CA PHE A 19 -0.61 -3.41 -2.15
C PHE A 19 -0.93 -3.54 -0.67
N VAL A 20 -1.41 -2.47 -0.05
CA VAL A 20 -1.83 -2.43 1.37
C VAL A 20 -2.85 -3.53 1.70
N CYS A 21 -3.71 -3.87 0.73
CA CYS A 21 -4.73 -4.90 0.88
C CYS A 21 -4.18 -6.34 0.84
N LYS A 22 -2.95 -6.56 0.36
CA LYS A 22 -2.29 -7.87 0.32
C LYS A 22 -1.15 -7.97 1.33
N ASP A 23 -0.26 -6.98 1.34
CA ASP A 23 0.89 -6.89 2.25
C ASP A 23 0.48 -6.43 3.66
N GLY A 24 -0.72 -5.88 3.79
CA GLY A 24 -1.28 -5.42 5.05
C GLY A 24 -1.11 -3.90 5.28
N PRO A 25 -1.89 -3.33 6.21
CA PRO A 25 -1.82 -1.91 6.57
C PRO A 25 -0.57 -1.54 7.39
N VAL A 26 0.17 -2.52 7.89
CA VAL A 26 1.31 -2.32 8.77
C VAL A 26 2.60 -2.46 7.97
N PHE A 27 3.18 -1.34 7.56
CA PHE A 27 4.51 -1.30 6.97
C PHE A 27 5.56 -0.99 8.02
N THR A 28 6.66 -1.71 8.00
CA THR A 28 7.85 -1.37 8.79
C THR A 28 8.46 -0.04 8.32
N LEU A 29 9.07 0.71 9.23
CA LEU A 29 9.75 1.99 8.94
C LEU A 29 10.75 1.91 7.76
N ALA A 30 11.50 0.81 7.64
CA ALA A 30 12.42 0.59 6.53
C ALA A 30 11.71 0.57 5.16
N LYS A 31 10.50 0.02 5.13
CA LYS A 31 9.66 -0.11 3.94
C LYS A 31 9.05 1.24 3.58
N LEU A 32 8.55 1.97 4.57
CA LEU A 32 8.11 3.37 4.43
C LEU A 32 9.23 4.31 3.92
N ASN A 33 10.48 4.09 4.31
CA ASN A 33 11.63 4.87 3.81
C ASN A 33 12.04 4.51 2.38
N SER A 34 11.77 3.28 1.93
CA SER A 34 12.04 2.85 0.55
C SER A 34 10.92 3.22 -0.42
N LEU A 35 9.70 3.40 0.10
CA LEU A 35 8.56 3.82 -0.70
C LEU A 35 8.68 5.30 -1.06
N PRO A 36 8.39 5.70 -2.31
CA PRO A 36 8.35 7.11 -2.65
C PRO A 36 7.29 7.80 -1.78
N LYS A 37 7.72 8.79 -0.98
CA LYS A 37 6.85 9.63 -0.15
C LYS A 37 6.00 10.51 -1.07
N GLU A 38 4.95 9.94 -1.64
CA GLU A 38 3.92 10.72 -2.30
C GLU A 38 2.90 11.13 -1.21
N TYR A 39 3.03 12.39 -0.79
CA TYR A 39 2.23 13.04 0.26
C TYR A 39 0.75 13.11 -0.13
#